data_AF-A0A170URD8-F1
#
_entry.id   AF-A0A170URD8-F1
#
_cell.length_a   1.000
_cell.length_b   1.000
_cell.length_c   1.000
_cell.angle_alpha   90.00
_cell.angle_beta   90.00
_cell.angle_gamma   90.00
#
_symmetry.space_group_name_H-M   'P 1'
#
loop_
_entity.id
_entity.type
_entity.pdbx_description
1 polymer ?
#
loop_
_entity_poly.entity_id
_entity_poly.type
_entity_poly.pdbx_seq_one_letter_code
_entity_poly.pdbx_strand_id
1 'polypeptide(L)'
;IVAAMCEVEQSLTNLAPDGDYEERKKLYEDLGDMATEIGSFTTALIYYHLMLECVEKCNKKREALIECYVSLAQTYKDNRQYWKALEYFKKELELEENNPSEACKTNMNIAELYTLMGDTDRMIEHYEKAKINSES
;
A
#
# COMPACT_ATOMS: atom_id res chain seq x y z
N ILE A 1 19.17 -2.16 10.46
CA ILE A 1 18.51 -2.17 9.13
C ILE A 1 19.26 -3.04 8.14
N VAL A 2 20.47 -2.71 7.67
CA VAL A 2 21.17 -3.52 6.63
C VAL A 2 21.39 -5.00 7.03
N ALA A 3 21.82 -5.29 8.26
CA ALA A 3 21.98 -6.68 8.72
C ALA A 3 20.64 -7.43 8.78
N ALA A 4 19.57 -6.77 9.25
CA ALA A 4 18.23 -7.35 9.31
C ALA A 4 17.66 -7.62 7.91
N MET A 5 17.88 -6.72 6.94
CA MET A 5 17.49 -6.96 5.54
C MET A 5 18.19 -8.20 4.98
N CYS A 6 19.49 -8.37 5.25
CA CYS A 6 20.24 -9.55 4.81
C CYS A 6 19.70 -10.85 5.42
N GLU A 7 19.30 -10.84 6.70
CA GLU A 7 18.69 -11.99 7.37
C GLU A 7 17.32 -12.36 6.77
N VAL A 8 16.50 -11.36 6.43
CA VAL A 8 15.21 -11.56 5.78
C VAL A 8 15.39 -12.08 4.35
N GLU A 9 16.33 -11.55 3.58
CA GLU A 9 16.67 -12.06 2.24
C GLU A 9 17.15 -13.51 2.29
N GLN A 10 18.00 -13.86 3.26
CA GLN A 10 18.44 -15.24 3.45
C GLN A 10 17.28 -16.16 3.82
N SER A 11 16.37 -15.72 4.70
CA SER A 11 15.16 -16.47 5.03
C SER A 11 14.31 -16.73 3.79
N LEU A 12 14.20 -15.76 2.88
CA LEU A 12 13.45 -15.88 1.64
C LEU A 12 14.07 -16.90 0.66
N THR A 13 15.40 -17.02 0.65
CA THR A 13 16.11 -18.03 -0.17
C THR A 13 15.96 -19.46 0.37
N ASN A 14 15.64 -19.62 1.66
CA ASN A 14 15.41 -20.93 2.27
C ASN A 14 14.00 -21.48 1.99
N LEU A 15 13.06 -20.63 1.55
CA LEU A 15 11.70 -21.04 1.21
C LEU A 15 11.64 -21.75 -0.14
N ALA A 16 10.74 -22.72 -0.28
CA ALA A 16 10.55 -23.45 -1.54
C ALA A 16 10.10 -22.50 -2.66
N PRO A 17 10.62 -22.61 -3.90
CA PRO A 17 10.31 -21.66 -4.98
C PRO A 17 8.81 -21.54 -5.31
N ASP A 18 8.10 -22.67 -5.25
CA ASP A 18 6.67 -22.78 -5.52
C ASP A 18 5.93 -23.22 -4.25
N GLY A 19 5.70 -22.28 -3.34
CA GLY A 19 5.10 -22.54 -2.03
C GLY A 19 5.26 -21.36 -1.08
N ASP A 20 4.65 -21.47 0.10
CA ASP A 20 4.87 -20.57 1.24
C ASP A 20 4.56 -19.09 0.98
N TYR A 21 3.61 -18.79 0.08
CA TYR A 21 3.26 -17.41 -0.29
C TYR A 21 2.83 -16.56 0.91
N GLU A 22 2.23 -17.14 1.96
CA GLU A 22 1.88 -16.42 3.19
C GLU A 22 3.12 -16.02 4.01
N GLU A 23 4.16 -16.87 4.06
CA GLU A 23 5.43 -16.51 4.70
C GLU A 23 6.22 -15.52 3.85
N ARG A 24 6.27 -15.73 2.53
CA ARG A 24 6.89 -14.78 1.58
C ARG A 24 6.25 -13.40 1.65
N LYS A 25 4.91 -13.33 1.77
CA LYS A 25 4.16 -12.07 1.94
C LYS A 25 4.71 -11.27 3.12
N LYS A 26 4.90 -11.90 4.28
CA LYS A 26 5.43 -11.24 5.48
C LYS A 26 6.89 -10.78 5.30
N LEU A 27 7.73 -11.62 4.72
CA LEU A 27 9.13 -11.25 4.48
C LEU A 27 9.26 -10.08 3.49
N TYR A 28 8.42 -10.04 2.47
CA TYR A 28 8.39 -8.90 1.53
C TYR A 28 7.82 -7.63 2.16
N GLU A 29 6.85 -7.75 3.06
CA GLU A 29 6.36 -6.63 3.88
C GLU A 29 7.50 -6.05 4.74
N ASP A 30 8.23 -6.88 5.48
CA ASP A 30 9.37 -6.47 6.31
C ASP A 30 10.47 -5.77 5.48
N LEU A 31 10.79 -6.31 4.29
CA LEU A 31 11.78 -5.72 3.39
C LEU A 31 11.30 -4.38 2.80
N GLY A 32 10.01 -4.28 2.48
CA GLY A 32 9.38 -3.05 2.01
C GLY A 32 9.44 -1.94 3.07
N ASP A 33 9.09 -2.28 4.31
CA ASP A 33 9.10 -1.37 5.45
C ASP A 33 10.53 -0.88 5.75
N MET A 34 11.49 -1.80 5.85
CA MET A 34 12.90 -1.47 6.05
C MET A 34 13.47 -0.59 4.93
N ALA A 35 13.07 -0.84 3.68
CA ALA A 35 13.49 -0.01 2.54
C ALA A 35 12.87 1.39 2.58
N THR A 36 11.63 1.52 3.06
CA THR A 36 10.95 2.81 3.27
C THR A 36 11.62 3.61 4.39
N GLU A 37 11.98 2.96 5.50
CA GLU A 37 12.67 3.60 6.64
C GLU A 37 14.00 4.26 6.25
N ILE A 38 14.73 3.66 5.30
CA ILE A 38 16.00 4.23 4.80
C ILE A 38 15.81 5.21 3.62
N GLY A 39 14.56 5.50 3.25
CA GLY A 39 14.21 6.40 2.14
C GLY A 39 14.41 5.80 0.74
N SER A 40 14.60 4.48 0.64
CA SER A 40 14.79 3.77 -0.63
C SER A 40 13.45 3.34 -1.23
N PHE A 41 12.59 4.32 -1.54
CA PHE A 41 11.21 4.07 -1.97
C PHE A 41 11.09 3.21 -3.24
N THR A 42 12.02 3.32 -4.18
CA THR A 42 12.02 2.47 -5.39
C THR A 42 12.21 0.99 -5.04
N THR A 43 13.07 0.70 -4.05
CA THR A 43 13.27 -0.67 -3.56
C THR A 43 12.07 -1.15 -2.76
N ALA A 44 11.51 -0.29 -1.91
CA ALA A 44 10.29 -0.61 -1.16
C ALA A 44 9.13 -1.00 -2.09
N LEU A 45 8.94 -0.25 -3.19
CA LEU A 45 7.95 -0.57 -4.21
C LEU A 45 8.16 -1.96 -4.82
N ILE A 46 9.40 -2.38 -5.08
CA ILE A 46 9.68 -3.73 -5.60
C ILE A 46 9.17 -4.78 -4.61
N TYR A 47 9.51 -4.65 -3.33
CA TYR A 47 9.09 -5.61 -2.31
C TYR A 47 7.57 -5.61 -2.09
N TYR A 48 6.91 -4.44 -2.04
CA TYR A 48 5.45 -4.41 -1.91
C TYR A 48 4.71 -4.95 -3.14
N HIS A 49 5.27 -4.86 -4.36
CA HIS A 49 4.71 -5.56 -5.52
C HIS A 49 4.86 -7.08 -5.41
N LEU A 50 5.99 -7.56 -4.92
CA LEU A 50 6.20 -9.00 -4.66
C LEU A 50 5.27 -9.51 -3.55
N MET A 51 5.02 -8.68 -2.52
CA MET A 51 4.00 -8.93 -1.49
C MET A 51 2.60 -9.07 -2.11
N LEU A 52 2.22 -8.13 -3.00
CA LEU A 52 0.94 -8.20 -3.72
C LEU A 52 0.83 -9.46 -4.58
N GLU A 53 1.88 -9.83 -5.31
CA GLU A 53 1.90 -11.07 -6.12
C GLU A 53 1.69 -12.31 -5.24
N CYS A 54 2.25 -12.33 -4.03
CA CYS A 54 2.02 -13.42 -3.06
C CYS A 54 0.55 -13.49 -2.65
N VAL A 55 -0.08 -12.36 -2.32
CA VAL A 55 -1.51 -12.30 -1.97
C VAL A 55 -2.39 -12.73 -3.14
N GLU A 56 -2.03 -12.34 -4.36
CA GLU A 56 -2.75 -12.73 -5.58
C GLU A 56 -2.69 -14.23 -5.86
N LYS A 57 -1.56 -14.86 -5.51
CA LYS A 57 -1.36 -16.31 -5.59
C LYS A 57 -1.98 -17.07 -4.40
N CYS A 58 -2.22 -16.40 -3.28
CA CYS A 58 -2.77 -16.99 -2.05
C CYS A 58 -4.18 -16.49 -1.71
N ASN A 59 -5.18 -17.05 -2.39
CA ASN A 59 -6.61 -16.91 -2.07
C ASN A 59 -7.18 -15.47 -2.03
N LYS A 60 -6.39 -14.43 -2.37
CA LYS A 60 -6.85 -13.04 -2.52
C LYS A 60 -7.71 -12.54 -1.36
N LYS A 61 -7.27 -12.81 -0.12
CA LYS A 61 -8.00 -12.32 1.07
C LYS A 61 -8.12 -10.80 0.99
N ARG A 62 -9.34 -10.28 1.21
CA ARG A 62 -9.66 -8.86 1.10
C ARG A 62 -8.73 -8.02 1.95
N GLU A 63 -8.51 -8.42 3.20
CA GLU A 63 -7.68 -7.70 4.16
C GLU A 63 -6.22 -7.62 3.69
N ALA A 64 -5.67 -8.72 3.16
CA ALA A 64 -4.30 -8.75 2.66
C ALA A 64 -4.10 -7.89 1.40
N LEU A 65 -5.13 -7.78 0.55
CA LEU A 65 -5.09 -6.87 -0.61
C LEU A 65 -5.09 -5.41 -0.18
N ILE A 66 -5.90 -5.06 0.82
CA ILE A 66 -5.96 -3.71 1.39
C ILE A 66 -4.60 -3.32 1.96
N GLU A 67 -3.96 -4.18 2.76
CA GLU A 67 -2.61 -3.95 3.28
C GLU A 67 -1.60 -3.66 2.15
N CYS A 68 -1.61 -4.46 1.09
CA CYS A 68 -0.72 -4.24 -0.06
C CYS A 68 -0.99 -2.90 -0.75
N TYR A 69 -2.25 -2.54 -0.95
CA TYR A 69 -2.64 -1.30 -1.63
C TYR A 69 -2.28 -0.06 -0.80
N VAL A 70 -2.47 -0.11 0.52
CA VAL A 70 -2.06 0.97 1.43
C VAL A 70 -0.55 1.18 1.36
N SER A 71 0.25 0.12 1.50
CA SER A 71 1.72 0.20 1.46
C SER A 71 2.23 0.71 0.12
N LEU A 72 1.68 0.22 -1.00
CA LEU A 72 2.01 0.72 -2.33
C LEU A 72 1.61 2.19 -2.51
N ALA A 73 0.39 2.57 -2.12
CA ALA A 73 -0.11 3.94 -2.29
C ALA A 73 0.74 4.95 -1.51
N GLN A 74 1.02 4.65 -0.25
CA GLN A 74 1.84 5.50 0.62
C GLN A 74 3.27 5.61 0.07
N THR A 75 3.88 4.49 -0.33
CA THR A 75 5.24 4.50 -0.88
C THR A 75 5.32 5.25 -2.21
N TYR A 76 4.31 5.15 -3.08
CA TYR A 76 4.24 5.96 -4.30
C TYR A 76 4.07 7.45 -3.98
N LYS A 77 3.31 7.81 -2.95
CA LYS A 77 3.16 9.20 -2.48
C LYS A 77 4.51 9.75 -2.02
N ASP A 78 5.23 9.00 -1.19
CA ASP A 78 6.55 9.38 -0.67
C ASP A 78 7.60 9.47 -1.78
N ASN A 79 7.49 8.61 -2.80
CA ASN A 79 8.29 8.67 -4.03
C ASN A 79 7.78 9.71 -5.05
N ARG A 80 6.86 10.60 -4.65
CA ARG A 80 6.26 11.68 -5.48
C ARG A 80 5.60 11.22 -6.79
N GLN A 81 5.22 9.94 -6.89
CA GLN A 81 4.48 9.37 -8.01
C GLN A 81 2.97 9.43 -7.72
N TYR A 82 2.43 10.64 -7.60
CA TYR A 82 1.07 10.89 -7.09
C TYR A 82 -0.04 10.19 -7.87
N TRP A 83 0.06 10.11 -9.20
CA TRP A 83 -0.94 9.41 -10.01
C TRP A 83 -0.99 7.89 -9.74
N LYS A 84 0.15 7.26 -9.46
CA LYS A 84 0.18 5.84 -9.08
C LYS A 84 -0.33 5.64 -7.65
N ALA A 85 0.05 6.53 -6.73
CA ALA A 85 -0.51 6.52 -5.38
C ALA A 85 -2.05 6.58 -5.41
N LEU A 86 -2.60 7.45 -6.26
CA LEU A 86 -4.04 7.59 -6.46
C LEU A 86 -4.69 6.30 -6.97
N GLU A 87 -4.04 5.57 -7.90
CA GLU A 87 -4.55 4.30 -8.40
C GLU A 87 -4.72 3.27 -7.27
N TYR A 88 -3.72 3.14 -6.39
CA TYR A 88 -3.77 2.18 -5.29
C TYR A 88 -4.73 2.60 -4.17
N PHE A 89 -4.80 3.88 -3.81
CA PHE A 89 -5.83 4.35 -2.88
C PHE A 89 -7.26 4.15 -3.40
N LYS A 90 -7.49 4.23 -4.72
CA LYS A 90 -8.80 3.91 -5.30
C LYS A 90 -9.12 2.41 -5.18
N LYS A 91 -8.15 1.53 -5.43
CA LYS A 91 -8.33 0.08 -5.24
C LYS A 91 -8.60 -0.29 -3.78
N GLU A 92 -7.93 0.38 -2.83
CA GLU A 92 -8.21 0.25 -1.41
C GLU A 92 -9.64 0.69 -1.07
N LEU A 93 -10.05 1.87 -1.56
CA LEU A 93 -11.39 2.42 -1.32
C LEU A 93 -12.51 1.54 -1.89
N GLU A 94 -12.30 0.92 -3.05
CA GLU A 94 -13.23 -0.05 -3.63
C GLU A 94 -13.40 -1.28 -2.73
N LEU A 95 -12.33 -1.73 -2.09
CA LEU A 95 -12.44 -2.82 -1.14
C LEU A 95 -13.17 -2.34 0.12
N GLU A 96 -12.87 -1.15 0.64
CA GLU A 96 -13.41 -0.57 1.89
C GLU A 96 -14.77 0.14 1.79
N GLU A 97 -15.56 -0.14 0.74
CA GLU A 97 -16.85 0.53 0.49
C GLU A 97 -17.86 0.42 1.66
N ASN A 98 -17.78 -0.65 2.46
CA ASN A 98 -18.68 -0.91 3.59
C ASN A 98 -18.06 -0.55 4.95
N ASN A 99 -16.93 0.17 4.95
CA ASN A 99 -16.23 0.58 6.15
C ASN A 99 -16.05 2.11 6.15
N PRO A 100 -17.04 2.87 6.64
CA PRO A 100 -17.03 4.33 6.56
C PRO A 100 -15.80 4.97 7.20
N SER A 101 -15.28 4.38 8.29
CA SER A 101 -14.08 4.84 8.97
C SER A 101 -12.84 4.76 8.07
N GLU A 102 -12.61 3.61 7.42
CA GLU A 102 -11.46 3.46 6.52
C GLU A 102 -11.67 4.26 5.23
N ALA A 103 -12.88 4.22 4.65
CA ALA A 103 -13.21 5.02 3.48
C ALA A 103 -13.01 6.52 3.73
N CYS A 104 -13.27 7.02 4.94
CA CYS A 104 -12.96 8.40 5.33
C CYS A 104 -11.46 8.69 5.21
N LYS A 105 -10.60 7.86 5.82
CA LYS A 105 -9.14 8.01 5.78
C LYS A 105 -8.60 7.95 4.35
N THR A 106 -9.04 6.97 3.56
CA THR A 106 -8.60 6.83 2.17
C THR A 106 -9.00 8.04 1.34
N ASN A 107 -10.20 8.60 1.53
CA ASN A 107 -10.62 9.84 0.86
C ASN A 107 -9.77 11.05 1.28
N MET A 108 -9.37 11.15 2.55
CA MET A 108 -8.44 12.21 3.01
C MET A 108 -7.08 12.09 2.32
N ASN A 109 -6.54 10.87 2.21
CA ASN A 109 -5.28 10.63 1.49
C ASN A 109 -5.39 11.00 0.00
N ILE A 110 -6.51 10.69 -0.66
CA ILE A 110 -6.76 11.08 -2.05
C ILE A 110 -6.84 12.61 -2.19
N ALA A 111 -7.52 13.30 -1.27
CA ALA A 111 -7.60 14.76 -1.27
C ALA A 111 -6.22 15.42 -1.08
N GLU A 112 -5.37 14.84 -0.21
CA GLU A 112 -3.97 15.25 -0.05
C GLU A 112 -3.20 15.12 -1.38
N LEU A 113 -3.35 13.99 -2.09
CA LEU A 113 -2.71 13.81 -3.40
C LEU A 113 -3.15 14.86 -4.42
N TYR A 114 -4.44 15.17 -4.51
CA TYR A 114 -4.93 16.21 -5.41
C TYR A 114 -4.42 17.60 -5.00
N THR A 115 -4.25 17.86 -3.71
CA THR A 115 -3.57 19.08 -3.22
C THR A 115 -2.15 19.16 -3.75
N LEU A 116 -1.38 18.07 -3.65
CA LEU A 116 0.01 17.99 -4.14
C LEU A 116 0.11 18.15 -5.66
N MET A 117 -0.95 17.76 -6.40
CA MET A 117 -1.04 17.91 -7.85
C MET A 117 -1.61 19.27 -8.30
N GLY A 118 -2.13 20.10 -7.38
CA GLY A 118 -2.75 21.38 -7.68
C GLY A 118 -4.18 21.29 -8.24
N ASP A 119 -4.85 20.14 -8.11
CA ASP A 119 -6.22 19.90 -8.56
C ASP A 119 -7.21 20.22 -7.43
N THR A 120 -7.56 21.49 -7.30
CA THR A 120 -8.42 21.98 -6.21
C THR A 120 -9.84 21.40 -6.28
N ASP A 121 -10.40 21.24 -7.47
CA ASP A 121 -11.77 20.76 -7.65
C ASP A 121 -11.94 19.33 -7.13
N ARG A 122 -11.03 18.42 -7.52
CA ARG A 122 -11.07 17.03 -7.05
C ARG A 122 -10.64 16.88 -5.59
N MET A 123 -9.76 17.75 -5.10
CA MET A 123 -9.45 17.83 -3.68
C MET A 123 -10.70 18.10 -2.85
N ILE A 124 -11.51 19.10 -3.22
CA ILE A 124 -12.76 19.45 -2.52
C ILE A 124 -13.73 18.28 -2.57
N GLU A 125 -13.92 17.67 -3.75
CA GLU A 125 -14.81 16.51 -3.92
C GLU A 125 -14.49 15.38 -2.94
N HIS A 126 -13.20 15.05 -2.77
CA HIS A 126 -12.79 13.98 -1.87
C HIS A 126 -12.84 14.36 -0.39
N TYR A 127 -12.62 15.63 -0.03
CA TYR A 127 -12.89 16.10 1.33
C TYR A 127 -14.38 16.00 1.70
N GLU A 128 -15.28 16.33 0.78
CA GLU A 128 -16.72 16.19 1.02
C GLU A 128 -17.12 14.72 1.22
N LYS A 129 -16.58 13.80 0.40
CA LYS A 129 -16.77 12.36 0.59
C LYS A 129 -16.24 11.88 1.94
N ALA A 130 -15.05 12.30 2.34
CA ALA A 130 -14.49 11.96 3.65
C ALA A 130 -15.38 12.44 4.79
N LYS A 131 -15.92 13.66 4.69
CA LYS A 131 -16.84 14.21 5.70
C LYS A 131 -18.12 13.38 5.83
N ILE A 132 -18.75 13.02 4.70
CA ILE A 132 -19.95 12.18 4.69
C ILE A 132 -19.67 10.82 5.36
N ASN A 133 -18.52 10.22 5.04
CA ASN A 133 -18.10 8.94 5.63
C ASN A 133 -17.84 9.02 7.14
N SER A 134 -17.40 10.17 7.65
CA SER A 134 -17.18 10.37 9.09
C SER A 134 -18.47 10.54 9.90
N GLU A 135 -19.57 10.90 9.23
CA GLU A 135 -20.89 11.14 9.82
C GLU A 135 -21.82 9.93 9.74
N SER A 136 -21.40 8.86 9.02
CA SER A 136 -22.15 7.62 8.79
C SER A 136 -21.78 6.52 9.80
#